data_AF-A0A2D5JZV2-F1
#
_entry.id   AF-A0A2D5JZV2-F1
#
_cell.length_a   1.000
_cell.length_b   1.000
_cell.length_c   1.000
_cell.angle_alpha   90.00
_cell.angle_beta   90.00
_cell.angle_gamma   90.00
#
_symmetry.space_group_name_H-M   'P 1'
#
loop_
_entity.id
_entity.type
_entity.pdbx_description
1 polymer ?
#
loop_
_entity_poly.entity_id
_entity_poly.type
_entity_poly.pdbx_seq_one_letter_code
_entity_poly.pdbx_strand_id
1 'polypeptide(L)'
;EDLENQTMTQLCAKEQEQIRISKEEAQKNGFYSINYTGANRRDVGPAIDVMKVGKEVISAAKDIGLLLYMTKKTHRIKPITPPPPFDKASGNGMHIETSPGLRKIGFSFLKHRGSDNNIGLAKIILNELEFDEDSIYESGSTSDYQYYMVFHKSQDPKHIADLYKRLIDKVWERSKLFSNEPMDHNGPLPEEDIVQQCDVQISSGNFLIIRYKGGNIRIYKDGSKDAENNSKEVLRAVDNEYGLEIEDKAWAQTQKAGRSVLNKLNERNQGE
;
A
#
# COMPACT_ATOMS: atom_id res chain seq x y z
N GLU A 1 -29.03 39.02 13.06
CA GLU A 1 -29.98 39.27 11.94
C GLU A 1 -31.05 38.20 11.98
N ASP A 2 -32.32 38.59 11.90
CA ASP A 2 -33.45 37.67 11.82
C ASP A 2 -33.32 36.77 10.59
N LEU A 3 -33.16 35.46 10.84
CA LEU A 3 -33.06 34.41 9.84
C LEU A 3 -34.45 33.91 9.38
N GLU A 4 -35.54 34.41 9.99
CA GLU A 4 -36.87 33.81 9.87
C GLU A 4 -37.60 34.04 8.53
N ASN A 5 -37.02 34.82 7.60
CA ASN A 5 -37.62 35.10 6.28
C ASN A 5 -36.61 35.01 5.11
N GLN A 6 -35.59 34.17 5.23
CA GLN A 6 -34.57 34.03 4.20
C GLN A 6 -34.74 32.71 3.42
N THR A 7 -34.78 32.82 2.10
CA THR A 7 -34.79 31.67 1.20
C THR A 7 -33.48 30.88 1.34
N MET A 8 -33.51 29.58 1.03
CA MET A 8 -32.32 28.72 1.10
C MET A 8 -31.13 29.31 0.32
N THR A 9 -31.38 29.93 -0.83
CA THR A 9 -30.36 30.61 -1.63
C THR A 9 -29.72 31.80 -0.92
N GLN A 10 -30.50 32.58 -0.17
CA GLN A 10 -30.00 33.71 0.60
C GLN A 10 -29.18 33.23 1.81
N LEU A 11 -29.61 32.14 2.45
CA LEU A 11 -28.85 31.49 3.52
C LEU A 11 -27.50 30.98 3.00
N CYS A 12 -27.47 30.29 1.86
CA CYS A 12 -26.23 29.84 1.22
C CYS A 12 -25.30 31.02 0.87
N ALA A 13 -25.84 32.12 0.36
CA ALA A 13 -25.04 33.29 0.01
C ALA A 13 -24.41 33.95 1.25
N LYS A 14 -25.16 34.05 2.36
CA LYS A 14 -24.64 34.55 3.64
C LYS A 14 -23.58 33.63 4.23
N GLU A 15 -23.81 32.32 4.15
CA GLU A 15 -22.83 31.32 4.59
C GLU A 15 -21.53 31.43 3.78
N GLN A 16 -21.61 31.55 2.46
CA GLN A 16 -20.43 31.74 1.60
C GLN A 16 -19.64 33.01 1.93
N GLU A 17 -20.34 34.11 2.26
CA GLU A 17 -19.69 35.35 2.65
C GLU A 17 -18.97 35.23 4.01
N GLN A 18 -19.61 34.60 5.00
CA GLN A 18 -18.98 34.33 6.30
C GLN A 18 -17.77 33.39 6.17
N ILE A 19 -17.87 32.39 5.30
CA ILE A 19 -16.74 31.52 4.95
C ILE A 19 -15.60 32.32 4.31
N ARG A 20 -15.90 33.31 3.45
CA ARG A 20 -14.88 34.16 2.81
C ARG A 20 -14.15 35.03 3.82
N ILE A 21 -14.89 35.72 4.70
CA ILE A 21 -14.33 36.56 5.76
C ILE A 21 -13.47 35.72 6.71
N SER A 22 -13.98 34.58 7.16
CA SER A 22 -13.24 33.66 8.03
C SER A 22 -11.95 33.15 7.36
N LYS A 23 -11.98 32.87 6.04
CA LYS A 23 -10.78 32.47 5.27
C LYS A 23 -9.72 33.56 5.22
N GLU A 24 -10.12 34.82 5.01
CA GLU A 24 -9.20 35.96 4.95
C GLU A 24 -8.55 36.21 6.32
N GLU A 25 -9.33 36.12 7.40
CA GLU A 25 -8.82 36.24 8.77
C GLU A 25 -7.88 35.08 9.16
N ALA A 26 -8.25 33.85 8.78
CA ALA A 26 -7.45 32.66 9.04
C ALA A 26 -6.11 32.72 8.29
N GLN A 27 -6.10 33.14 7.02
CA GLN A 27 -4.88 33.37 6.24
C GLN A 27 -3.97 34.43 6.86
N LYS A 28 -4.54 35.55 7.34
CA LYS A 28 -3.78 36.62 7.98
C LYS A 28 -3.11 36.17 9.28
N ASN A 29 -3.74 35.23 9.98
CA ASN A 29 -3.29 34.74 11.29
C ASN A 29 -2.56 33.38 11.23
N GLY A 30 -2.35 32.81 10.04
CA GLY A 30 -1.67 31.52 9.87
C GLY A 30 -2.46 30.31 10.38
N PHE A 31 -3.75 30.48 10.67
CA PHE A 31 -4.65 29.38 11.03
C PHE A 31 -5.31 28.85 9.76
N TYR A 32 -5.41 27.53 9.61
CA TYR A 32 -6.07 26.94 8.45
C TYR A 32 -7.07 25.88 8.93
N SER A 33 -8.29 25.92 8.37
CA SER A 33 -9.33 24.95 8.70
C SER A 33 -8.88 23.53 8.37
N ILE A 34 -9.24 22.59 9.23
CA ILE A 34 -8.86 21.18 9.15
C ILE A 34 -9.53 20.51 7.95
N ASN A 35 -10.69 21.00 7.51
CA ASN A 35 -11.48 20.37 6.45
C ASN A 35 -11.83 21.35 5.33
N TYR A 36 -11.24 21.16 4.15
CA TYR A 36 -11.88 21.45 2.86
C TYR A 36 -11.21 20.61 1.78
N THR A 37 -11.96 19.61 1.31
CA THR A 37 -11.69 18.75 0.16
C THR A 37 -11.53 19.60 -1.10
N GLY A 38 -10.41 19.46 -1.78
CA GLY A 38 -10.17 20.22 -3.01
C GLY A 38 -8.76 20.02 -3.52
N ALA A 39 -8.64 19.23 -4.58
CA ALA A 39 -7.42 18.76 -5.22
C ALA A 39 -6.36 19.83 -5.59
N ASN A 40 -6.66 21.13 -5.48
CA ASN A 40 -5.80 22.22 -5.93
C ASN A 40 -4.94 22.91 -4.84
N ARG A 41 -4.96 22.45 -3.57
CA ARG A 41 -4.13 23.04 -2.49
C ARG A 41 -3.00 22.14 -1.97
N ARG A 42 -2.81 20.94 -2.53
CA ARG A 42 -1.87 19.93 -1.98
C ARG A 42 -0.39 20.33 -2.06
N ASP A 43 -0.03 21.33 -2.88
CA ASP A 43 1.35 21.77 -3.08
C ASP A 43 1.73 23.13 -2.45
N VAL A 44 0.80 23.86 -1.83
CA VAL A 44 0.99 25.30 -1.51
C VAL A 44 1.46 25.60 -0.07
N GLY A 45 1.91 24.61 0.70
CA GLY A 45 2.55 24.85 2.00
C GLY A 45 3.91 25.55 1.87
N PRO A 46 4.47 26.14 2.95
CA PRO A 46 5.83 26.67 2.92
C PRO A 46 6.83 25.55 2.63
N ALA A 47 7.89 25.84 1.86
CA ALA A 47 8.95 24.87 1.61
C ALA A 47 9.54 24.39 2.94
N ILE A 48 9.72 23.08 3.09
CA ILE A 48 10.34 22.49 4.27
C ILE A 48 11.85 22.55 4.05
N ASP A 49 12.60 23.11 5.01
CA ASP A 49 14.05 22.94 5.06
C ASP A 49 14.35 21.48 5.44
N VAL A 50 14.46 20.63 4.43
CA VAL A 50 14.62 19.18 4.57
C VAL A 50 15.86 18.84 5.41
N MET A 51 16.94 19.62 5.28
CA MET A 51 18.19 19.34 5.97
C MET A 51 18.13 19.66 7.45
N LYS A 52 17.41 20.72 7.81
CA LYS A 52 17.15 21.07 9.21
C LYS A 52 16.08 20.16 9.81
N VAL A 53 14.87 20.18 9.24
CA VAL A 53 13.70 19.45 9.75
C VAL A 53 13.95 17.95 9.75
N GLY A 54 14.61 17.40 8.72
CA GLY A 54 14.89 15.97 8.67
C GLY A 54 15.80 15.49 9.81
N LYS A 55 16.77 16.29 10.25
CA LYS A 55 17.60 15.97 11.42
C LYS A 55 16.80 16.03 12.71
N GLU A 56 15.93 17.03 12.84
CA GLU A 56 15.05 17.18 14.01
C GLU A 56 14.04 16.02 14.09
N VAL A 57 13.51 15.56 12.96
CA VAL A 57 12.61 14.39 12.89
C VAL A 57 13.33 13.13 13.34
N ILE A 58 14.56 12.90 12.87
CA ILE A 58 15.36 11.74 13.29
C ILE A 58 15.64 11.78 14.80
N SER A 59 15.92 12.97 15.35
CA SER A 59 16.11 13.13 16.78
C SER A 59 14.83 12.83 17.57
N ALA A 60 13.70 13.41 17.14
CA ALA A 60 12.41 13.20 17.80
C ALA A 60 11.95 11.74 17.71
N ALA A 61 12.20 11.06 16.58
CA ALA A 61 11.92 9.63 16.42
C ALA A 61 12.71 8.78 17.42
N LYS A 62 13.97 9.13 17.69
CA LYS A 62 14.79 8.42 18.67
C LYS A 62 14.20 8.50 20.07
N ASP A 63 13.63 9.65 20.45
CA ASP A 63 13.01 9.86 21.77
C ASP A 63 11.77 8.98 21.98
N ILE A 64 11.08 8.57 20.91
CA ILE A 64 9.93 7.65 20.92
C ILE A 64 10.31 6.21 20.55
N GLY A 65 11.60 5.86 20.61
CA GLY A 65 12.10 4.51 20.38
C GLY A 65 12.14 4.08 18.91
N LEU A 66 12.05 5.01 17.96
CA LEU A 66 12.13 4.75 16.52
C LEU A 66 13.47 5.21 15.94
N LEU A 67 14.21 4.29 15.33
CA LEU A 67 15.49 4.59 14.69
C LEU A 67 15.30 4.88 13.20
N LEU A 68 15.47 6.14 12.82
CA LEU A 68 15.38 6.62 11.44
C LEU A 68 16.72 7.10 10.90
N TYR A 69 16.87 7.12 9.59
CA TYR A 69 17.99 7.76 8.89
C TYR A 69 17.51 8.49 7.64
N MET A 70 18.30 9.46 7.16
CA MET A 70 18.02 10.19 5.93
C MET A 70 18.95 9.74 4.80
N THR A 71 18.40 9.50 3.61
CA THR A 71 19.17 9.10 2.44
C THR A 71 20.00 10.28 1.92
N LYS A 72 21.26 10.02 1.54
CA LYS A 72 22.19 11.09 1.13
C LYS A 72 21.82 11.77 -0.19
N LYS A 73 21.26 11.02 -1.15
CA LYS A 73 20.99 11.53 -2.51
C LYS A 73 19.59 12.13 -2.65
N THR A 74 18.61 11.49 -2.04
CA THR A 74 17.18 11.81 -2.23
C THR A 74 16.56 12.46 -1.01
N HIS A 75 17.29 12.60 0.09
CA HIS A 75 16.85 13.20 1.35
C HIS A 75 15.52 12.62 1.87
N ARG A 76 15.27 11.34 1.58
CA ARG A 76 14.13 10.59 2.10
C ARG A 76 14.49 10.08 3.49
N ILE A 77 13.56 10.13 4.42
CA ILE A 77 13.71 9.51 5.73
C ILE A 77 13.20 8.08 5.64
N LYS A 78 13.93 7.14 6.24
CA LYS A 78 13.66 5.70 6.27
C LYS A 78 13.93 5.12 7.67
N PRO A 79 13.25 4.04 8.08
CA PRO A 79 13.65 3.28 9.25
C PRO A 79 14.97 2.55 9.03
N ILE A 80 15.77 2.45 10.09
CA ILE A 80 17.01 1.67 10.08
C ILE A 80 16.69 0.16 10.07
N THR A 81 15.67 -0.25 10.82
CA THR A 81 15.19 -1.65 10.93
C THR A 81 13.69 -1.72 10.64
N PRO A 82 13.27 -1.60 9.37
CA PRO A 82 11.87 -1.80 9.00
C PRO A 82 11.42 -3.24 9.25
N PRO A 83 10.10 -3.49 9.42
CA PRO A 83 9.54 -4.83 9.42
C PRO A 83 9.76 -5.52 8.05
N PRO A 84 9.97 -6.86 8.00
CA PRO A 84 9.82 -7.61 6.76
C PRO A 84 8.44 -7.38 6.13
N PRO A 85 8.27 -7.36 4.80
CA PRO A 85 9.31 -7.51 3.77
C PRO A 85 10.08 -6.23 3.40
N PHE A 86 9.91 -5.14 4.15
CA PHE A 86 10.53 -3.84 3.84
C PHE A 86 12.01 -3.76 4.23
N ASP A 87 12.54 -4.81 4.86
CA ASP A 87 13.93 -4.92 5.27
C ASP A 87 14.83 -5.46 4.16
N LYS A 88 16.13 -5.21 4.33
CA LYS A 88 17.12 -5.61 3.34
C LYS A 88 17.21 -7.13 3.17
N ALA A 89 16.96 -7.90 4.24
CA ALA A 89 17.08 -9.36 4.19
C ALA A 89 15.97 -9.99 3.33
N SER A 90 14.81 -9.33 3.20
CA SER A 90 13.70 -9.81 2.38
C SER A 90 13.89 -9.64 0.87
N GLY A 91 15.00 -9.06 0.40
CA GLY A 91 15.34 -9.00 -1.03
C GLY A 91 15.31 -7.62 -1.67
N ASN A 92 15.16 -6.55 -0.87
CA ASN A 92 15.00 -5.15 -1.31
C ASN A 92 13.78 -4.93 -2.23
N GLY A 93 13.45 -3.66 -2.50
CA GLY A 93 12.43 -3.28 -3.47
C GLY A 93 11.09 -2.84 -2.86
N MET A 94 10.91 -2.93 -1.55
CA MET A 94 9.79 -2.32 -0.83
C MET A 94 10.34 -1.40 0.26
N HIS A 95 9.82 -0.18 0.37
CA HIS A 95 10.28 0.82 1.34
C HIS A 95 9.11 1.49 2.03
N ILE A 96 9.27 1.73 3.34
CA ILE A 96 8.48 2.71 4.09
C ILE A 96 9.35 3.97 4.17
N GLU A 97 8.90 5.06 3.58
CA GLU A 97 9.74 6.25 3.39
C GLU A 97 8.95 7.56 3.25
N THR A 98 9.63 8.68 3.48
CA THR A 98 9.12 9.99 3.04
C THR A 98 9.43 10.25 1.57
N SER A 99 8.71 11.20 1.00
CA SER A 99 9.14 11.89 -0.23
C SER A 99 10.38 12.78 0.02
N PRO A 100 11.15 13.16 -1.02
CA PRO A 100 12.34 14.02 -0.90
C PRO A 100 12.11 15.38 -0.21
N GLY A 101 10.87 15.90 -0.25
CA GLY A 101 10.51 17.18 0.37
C GLY A 101 9.92 17.05 1.77
N LEU A 102 9.88 15.84 2.35
CA LEU A 102 9.24 15.54 3.64
C LEU A 102 7.78 15.97 3.74
N ARG A 103 7.05 16.07 2.62
CA ARG A 103 5.62 16.44 2.60
C ARG A 103 4.68 15.25 2.52
N LYS A 104 5.27 14.09 2.27
CA LYS A 104 4.55 12.85 2.05
C LYS A 104 5.29 11.73 2.76
N ILE A 105 4.53 10.79 3.31
CA ILE A 105 5.03 9.59 3.95
C ILE A 105 4.16 8.42 3.51
N GLY A 106 4.75 7.24 3.37
CA GLY A 106 4.02 6.03 3.06
C GLY A 106 4.92 4.98 2.46
N PHE A 107 4.44 4.37 1.39
CA PHE A 107 5.05 3.20 0.78
C PHE A 107 5.66 3.52 -0.58
N SER A 108 6.76 2.85 -0.88
CA SER A 108 7.35 2.79 -2.21
C SER A 108 7.60 1.34 -2.57
N PHE A 109 7.00 0.90 -3.67
CA PHE A 109 7.13 -0.46 -4.19
C PHE A 109 7.82 -0.41 -5.53
N LEU A 110 8.84 -1.23 -5.71
CA LEU A 110 9.39 -1.52 -7.03
C LEU A 110 8.24 -2.07 -7.87
N LYS A 111 8.07 -1.61 -9.11
CA LYS A 111 6.85 -1.87 -9.92
C LYS A 111 6.49 -3.35 -9.98
N HIS A 112 7.48 -4.20 -10.23
CA HIS A 112 7.28 -5.65 -10.27
C HIS A 112 7.12 -6.28 -8.88
N ARG A 113 6.97 -5.52 -7.79
CA ARG A 113 6.72 -6.00 -6.42
C ARG A 113 5.53 -5.28 -5.77
N GLY A 114 4.94 -4.30 -6.45
CA GLY A 114 3.74 -3.58 -6.03
C GLY A 114 2.49 -4.33 -6.46
N SER A 115 2.24 -5.52 -5.88
CA SER A 115 1.02 -6.28 -6.17
C SER A 115 -0.25 -5.52 -5.73
N ASP A 116 -1.39 -5.83 -6.35
CA ASP A 116 -2.69 -5.26 -5.94
C ASP A 116 -2.99 -5.53 -4.46
N ASN A 117 -2.54 -6.67 -3.93
CA ASN A 117 -2.58 -6.97 -2.50
C ASN A 117 -1.73 -5.99 -1.67
N ASN A 118 -0.46 -5.79 -2.02
CA ASN A 118 0.42 -4.83 -1.33
C ASN A 118 -0.14 -3.40 -1.39
N ILE A 119 -0.72 -3.03 -2.53
CA ILE A 119 -1.36 -1.73 -2.74
C ILE A 119 -2.61 -1.60 -1.86
N GLY A 120 -3.47 -2.63 -1.84
CA GLY A 120 -4.66 -2.67 -0.99
C GLY A 120 -4.32 -2.57 0.49
N LEU A 121 -3.31 -3.33 0.95
CA LEU A 121 -2.81 -3.26 2.33
C LEU A 121 -2.26 -1.88 2.68
N ALA A 122 -1.50 -1.26 1.76
CA ALA A 122 -1.01 0.11 1.94
C ALA A 122 -2.16 1.09 2.13
N LYS A 123 -3.21 1.02 1.28
CA LYS A 123 -4.40 1.89 1.42
C LYS A 123 -5.13 1.67 2.73
N ILE A 124 -5.35 0.42 3.14
CA ILE A 124 -6.01 0.08 4.41
C ILE A 124 -5.22 0.69 5.59
N ILE A 125 -3.91 0.51 5.62
CA ILE A 125 -3.06 1.06 6.69
C ILE A 125 -3.13 2.59 6.72
N LEU A 126 -3.09 3.25 5.56
CA LEU A 126 -3.16 4.71 5.48
C LEU A 126 -4.53 5.23 5.95
N ASN A 127 -5.62 4.55 5.59
CA ASN A 127 -6.97 4.89 6.03
C ASN A 127 -7.15 4.69 7.55
N GLU A 128 -6.58 3.64 8.14
CA GLU A 128 -6.58 3.42 9.59
C GLU A 128 -5.79 4.48 10.38
N LEU A 129 -4.88 5.19 9.72
CA LEU A 129 -4.20 6.34 10.27
C LEU A 129 -5.02 7.64 10.12
N GLU A 130 -6.29 7.52 9.74
CA GLU A 130 -7.26 8.60 9.58
C GLU A 130 -6.92 9.57 8.44
N PHE A 131 -6.15 9.11 7.45
CA PHE A 131 -6.00 9.86 6.20
C PHE A 131 -7.17 9.54 5.27
N ASP A 132 -7.78 10.59 4.72
CA ASP A 132 -8.77 10.43 3.66
C ASP A 132 -8.16 9.72 2.45
N GLU A 133 -8.92 8.85 1.78
CA GLU A 133 -8.47 8.16 0.57
C GLU A 133 -8.03 9.15 -0.51
N ASP A 134 -8.71 10.28 -0.64
CA ASP A 134 -8.35 11.39 -1.53
C ASP A 134 -6.99 12.03 -1.22
N SER A 135 -6.47 11.84 0.00
CA SER A 135 -5.15 12.32 0.43
C SER A 135 -4.02 11.36 0.07
N ILE A 136 -4.35 10.13 -0.38
CA ILE A 136 -3.37 9.18 -0.89
C ILE A 136 -2.90 9.63 -2.27
N TYR A 137 -1.62 9.89 -2.37
CA TYR A 137 -0.94 10.22 -3.61
C TYR A 137 -0.34 8.96 -4.22
N GLU A 138 -0.90 8.58 -5.36
CA GLU A 138 -0.35 7.52 -6.21
C GLU A 138 0.51 8.13 -7.31
N SER A 139 1.76 7.68 -7.44
CA SER A 139 2.64 8.15 -8.51
C SER A 139 3.72 7.14 -8.90
N GLY A 140 4.60 7.54 -9.81
CA GLY A 140 5.73 6.71 -10.25
C GLY A 140 5.48 5.97 -11.57
N SER A 141 4.53 6.43 -12.40
CA SER A 141 4.27 5.86 -13.72
C SER A 141 5.52 5.79 -14.61
N THR A 142 6.44 6.76 -14.49
CA THR A 142 7.71 6.82 -15.22
C THR A 142 8.93 6.33 -14.43
N SER A 143 8.76 5.92 -13.17
CA SER A 143 9.82 5.47 -12.26
C SER A 143 9.84 3.95 -12.14
N ASP A 144 10.96 3.34 -11.78
CA ASP A 144 11.01 1.89 -11.46
C ASP A 144 10.16 1.56 -10.22
N TYR A 145 9.91 2.57 -9.39
CA TYR A 145 9.05 2.49 -8.22
C TYR A 145 7.71 3.18 -8.43
N GLN A 146 6.65 2.55 -7.93
CA GLN A 146 5.36 3.14 -7.63
C GLN A 146 5.34 3.64 -6.18
N TYR A 147 4.64 4.74 -5.94
CA TYR A 147 4.55 5.38 -4.63
C TYR A 147 3.09 5.47 -4.19
N TYR A 148 2.83 5.09 -2.94
CA TYR A 148 1.52 5.19 -2.27
C TYR A 148 1.74 5.92 -0.96
N MET A 149 1.58 7.25 -0.99
CA MET A 149 1.98 8.11 0.12
C MET A 149 0.89 9.10 0.47
N VAL A 150 0.68 9.35 1.76
CA VAL A 150 -0.23 10.40 2.23
C VAL A 150 0.50 11.72 2.35
N PHE A 151 -0.18 12.81 2.03
CA PHE A 151 0.31 14.15 2.34
C PHE A 151 0.15 14.47 3.82
N HIS A 152 1.14 15.13 4.41
CA HIS A 152 1.00 15.80 5.71
C HIS A 152 1.45 17.25 5.60
N LYS A 153 0.78 18.14 6.34
CA LYS A 153 1.07 19.58 6.33
C LYS A 153 1.97 20.02 7.49
N SER A 154 2.29 19.12 8.41
CA SER A 154 3.09 19.43 9.58
C SER A 154 4.55 19.69 9.21
N GLN A 155 5.11 20.74 9.79
CA GLN A 155 6.56 20.96 9.87
C GLN A 155 7.10 20.64 11.27
N ASP A 156 6.23 20.26 12.22
CA ASP A 156 6.64 19.86 13.56
C ASP A 156 7.35 18.50 13.49
N PRO A 157 8.65 18.46 13.83
CA PRO A 157 9.43 17.23 13.77
C PRO A 157 8.86 16.10 14.63
N LYS A 158 8.25 16.43 15.78
CA LYS A 158 7.66 15.44 16.70
C LYS A 158 6.43 14.80 16.08
N HIS A 159 5.55 15.61 15.49
CA HIS A 159 4.38 15.10 14.79
C HIS A 159 4.75 14.21 13.60
N ILE A 160 5.77 14.59 12.80
CA ILE A 160 6.23 13.77 11.67
C ILE A 160 6.82 12.44 12.17
N ALA A 161 7.60 12.47 13.26
CA ALA A 161 8.16 11.28 13.88
C ALA A 161 7.08 10.34 14.42
N ASP A 162 6.08 10.87 15.12
CA ASP A 162 4.93 10.10 15.63
C ASP A 162 4.12 9.45 14.50
N LEU A 163 3.85 10.21 13.43
CA LEU A 163 3.21 9.68 12.23
C LEU A 163 4.00 8.50 11.63
N TYR A 164 5.33 8.63 11.57
CA TYR A 164 6.20 7.55 11.10
C TYR A 164 6.10 6.31 12.00
N LYS A 165 6.11 6.52 13.32
CA LYS A 165 6.01 5.45 14.32
C LYS A 165 4.69 4.69 14.19
N ARG A 166 3.57 5.41 14.16
CA ARG A 166 2.24 4.82 13.96
C ARG A 166 2.15 4.03 12.65
N LEU A 167 2.71 4.55 11.57
CA LEU A 167 2.76 3.84 10.29
C LEU A 167 3.55 2.53 10.40
N ILE A 168 4.74 2.55 10.99
CA ILE A 168 5.55 1.35 11.16
C ILE A 168 4.87 0.32 12.06
N ASP A 169 4.21 0.76 13.12
CA ASP A 169 3.51 -0.14 14.03
C ASP A 169 2.36 -0.87 13.33
N LYS A 170 1.58 -0.15 12.51
CA LYS A 170 0.54 -0.76 11.66
C LYS A 170 1.10 -1.72 10.61
N VAL A 171 2.31 -1.46 10.09
CA VAL A 171 2.96 -2.40 9.18
C VAL A 171 3.46 -3.63 9.94
N TRP A 172 3.98 -3.49 11.16
CA TRP A 172 4.39 -4.64 11.98
C TRP A 172 3.24 -5.62 12.21
N GLU A 173 2.06 -5.11 12.55
CA GLU A 173 0.83 -5.89 12.75
C GLU A 173 0.47 -6.76 11.52
N ARG A 174 0.84 -6.32 10.32
CA ARG A 174 0.41 -6.90 9.04
C ARG A 174 1.56 -7.33 8.12
N SER A 175 2.78 -7.33 8.65
CA SER A 175 4.03 -7.58 7.92
C SER A 175 3.97 -8.85 7.07
N LYS A 176 3.36 -9.92 7.60
CA LYS A 176 3.20 -11.22 6.93
C LYS A 176 2.24 -11.21 5.73
N LEU A 177 1.37 -10.20 5.62
CA LEU A 177 0.41 -10.06 4.53
C LEU A 177 1.03 -9.38 3.31
N PHE A 178 2.12 -8.64 3.49
CA PHE A 178 2.88 -8.09 2.40
C PHE A 178 3.75 -9.17 1.75
N SER A 179 3.83 -9.15 0.42
CA SER A 179 4.68 -10.05 -0.35
C SER A 179 5.78 -9.27 -1.05
N ASN A 180 7.04 -9.69 -0.87
CA ASN A 180 8.15 -9.16 -1.66
C ASN A 180 8.40 -9.95 -2.95
N GLU A 181 7.56 -10.93 -3.28
CA GLU A 181 7.77 -11.73 -4.46
C GLU A 181 7.63 -10.85 -5.72
N PRO A 182 8.53 -10.99 -6.70
CA PRO A 182 8.32 -10.35 -7.98
C PRO A 182 6.99 -10.85 -8.57
N MET A 183 6.20 -9.93 -9.11
CA MET A 183 5.05 -10.20 -9.96
C MET A 183 5.56 -11.00 -11.15
N ASP A 184 5.19 -12.27 -11.19
CA ASP A 184 5.49 -13.11 -12.34
C ASP A 184 4.65 -12.57 -13.50
N HIS A 185 5.29 -12.18 -14.61
CA HIS A 185 4.56 -11.83 -15.83
C HIS A 185 3.88 -13.09 -16.37
N ASN A 186 2.63 -13.26 -15.96
CA ASN A 186 1.85 -14.44 -16.25
C ASN A 186 1.04 -14.23 -17.54
N GLY A 187 1.75 -14.07 -18.66
CA GLY A 187 1.11 -14.09 -19.98
C GLY A 187 0.36 -15.43 -20.21
N PRO A 188 -0.69 -15.40 -21.03
CA PRO A 188 -1.42 -16.62 -21.40
C PRO A 188 -0.48 -17.61 -22.08
N LEU A 189 -0.66 -18.89 -21.75
CA LEU A 189 0.06 -20.00 -22.37
C LEU A 189 -0.91 -20.82 -23.23
N PRO A 190 -0.42 -21.51 -24.28
CA PRO A 190 -1.29 -22.25 -25.19
C PRO A 190 -2.07 -23.36 -24.46
N GLU A 191 -3.34 -23.55 -24.81
CA GLU A 191 -4.22 -24.55 -24.17
C GLU A 191 -3.71 -25.98 -24.40
N GLU A 192 -3.07 -26.24 -25.54
CA GLU A 192 -2.44 -27.53 -25.86
C GLU A 192 -1.30 -27.92 -24.92
N ASP A 193 -0.81 -26.98 -24.11
CA ASP A 193 0.22 -27.20 -23.12
C ASP A 193 -0.34 -27.45 -21.72
N ILE A 194 -1.66 -27.45 -21.52
CA ILE A 194 -2.26 -27.77 -20.22
C ILE A 194 -1.97 -29.24 -19.87
N VAL A 195 -1.39 -29.44 -18.69
CA VAL A 195 -1.07 -30.76 -18.13
C VAL A 195 -2.05 -31.14 -17.03
N GLN A 196 -2.48 -30.16 -16.22
CA GLN A 196 -3.36 -30.38 -15.08
C GLN A 196 -4.07 -29.08 -14.76
N GLN A 197 -5.32 -29.15 -14.31
CA GLN A 197 -6.05 -28.00 -13.81
C GLN A 197 -7.00 -28.40 -12.69
N CYS A 198 -7.35 -27.45 -11.83
CA CYS A 198 -8.31 -27.64 -10.76
C CYS A 198 -9.02 -26.33 -10.47
N ASP A 199 -10.34 -26.37 -10.40
CA ASP A 199 -11.15 -25.30 -9.84
C ASP A 199 -11.07 -25.35 -8.31
N VAL A 200 -10.92 -24.17 -7.70
CA VAL A 200 -10.88 -24.00 -6.25
C VAL A 200 -11.76 -22.84 -5.85
N GLN A 201 -12.44 -23.01 -4.73
CA GLN A 201 -13.25 -21.99 -4.09
C GLN A 201 -12.62 -21.67 -2.75
N ILE A 202 -12.17 -20.44 -2.60
CA ILE A 202 -11.62 -19.90 -1.36
C ILE A 202 -12.37 -18.62 -0.97
N SER A 203 -12.15 -18.13 0.24
CA SER A 203 -12.81 -16.94 0.78
C SER A 203 -12.67 -15.69 -0.11
N SER A 204 -11.57 -15.58 -0.86
CA SER A 204 -11.29 -14.45 -1.77
C SER A 204 -11.92 -14.59 -3.17
N GLY A 205 -12.54 -15.73 -3.47
CA GLY A 205 -13.28 -15.99 -4.70
C GLY A 205 -13.05 -17.39 -5.29
N ASN A 206 -13.60 -17.59 -6.47
CA ASN A 206 -13.39 -18.79 -7.28
C ASN A 206 -12.19 -18.59 -8.19
N PHE A 207 -11.33 -19.61 -8.27
CA PHE A 207 -10.12 -19.58 -9.08
C PHE A 207 -9.95 -20.90 -9.84
N LEU A 208 -9.40 -20.81 -11.04
CA LEU A 208 -8.92 -21.94 -11.83
C LEU A 208 -7.39 -21.96 -11.77
N ILE A 209 -6.82 -23.01 -11.17
CA ILE A 209 -5.37 -23.23 -11.15
C ILE A 209 -5.01 -24.15 -12.31
N ILE A 210 -4.09 -23.72 -13.16
CA ILE A 210 -3.64 -24.46 -14.35
C ILE A 210 -2.12 -24.68 -14.28
N ARG A 211 -1.69 -25.90 -14.53
CA ARG A 211 -0.30 -26.28 -14.74
C ARG A 211 -0.06 -26.66 -16.19
N TYR A 212 0.93 -26.03 -16.79
CA TYR A 212 1.33 -26.24 -18.19
C TYR A 212 2.59 -27.11 -18.31
N LYS A 213 2.88 -27.55 -19.54
CA LYS A 213 4.18 -28.14 -19.91
C LYS A 213 5.31 -27.20 -19.50
N GLY A 214 6.43 -27.78 -19.08
CA GLY A 214 7.53 -27.02 -18.45
C GLY A 214 7.28 -26.63 -16.98
N GLY A 215 6.11 -26.93 -16.42
CA GLY A 215 5.81 -26.74 -14.99
C GLY A 215 5.30 -25.34 -14.63
N ASN A 216 5.01 -24.49 -15.61
CA ASN A 216 4.43 -23.17 -15.38
C ASN A 216 3.05 -23.27 -14.74
N ILE A 217 2.77 -22.35 -13.81
CA ILE A 217 1.48 -22.23 -13.13
C ILE A 217 0.82 -20.93 -13.56
N ARG A 218 -0.46 -21.00 -13.90
CA ARG A 218 -1.34 -19.83 -14.09
C ARG A 218 -2.57 -20.01 -13.23
N ILE A 219 -3.04 -18.93 -12.65
CA ILE A 219 -4.24 -18.92 -11.84
C ILE A 219 -5.14 -17.85 -12.41
N TYR A 220 -6.40 -18.18 -12.65
CA TYR A 220 -7.39 -17.27 -13.21
C TYR A 220 -8.51 -17.13 -12.20
N LYS A 221 -8.81 -15.89 -11.79
CA LYS A 221 -10.03 -15.61 -11.03
C LYS A 221 -11.24 -15.69 -11.95
N ASP A 222 -12.35 -16.22 -11.44
CA ASP A 222 -13.59 -16.33 -12.20
C ASP A 222 -14.01 -14.96 -12.78
N GLY A 223 -14.33 -14.96 -14.07
CA GLY A 223 -14.60 -13.75 -14.87
C GLY A 223 -13.38 -12.97 -15.37
N SER A 224 -12.14 -13.32 -14.96
CA SER A 224 -10.91 -12.69 -15.48
C SER A 224 -10.36 -13.42 -16.71
N LYS A 225 -9.91 -12.65 -17.71
CA LYS A 225 -9.16 -13.18 -18.87
C LYS A 225 -7.66 -13.24 -18.63
N ASP A 226 -7.17 -12.44 -17.67
CA ASP A 226 -5.76 -12.33 -17.35
C ASP A 226 -5.43 -13.22 -16.15
N ALA A 227 -4.27 -13.85 -16.20
CA ALA A 227 -3.78 -14.66 -15.09
C ALA A 227 -3.32 -13.76 -13.94
N GLU A 228 -3.54 -14.24 -12.72
CA GLU A 228 -3.14 -13.59 -11.48
C GLU A 228 -1.61 -13.45 -11.43
N ASN A 229 -1.14 -12.21 -11.27
CA ASN A 229 0.28 -11.88 -11.18
C ASN A 229 0.91 -12.39 -9.86
N ASN A 230 0.10 -12.68 -8.84
CA ASN A 230 0.49 -13.13 -7.50
C ASN A 230 0.13 -14.61 -7.26
N SER A 231 0.37 -15.48 -8.25
CA SER A 231 0.00 -16.90 -8.20
C SER A 231 0.41 -17.62 -6.90
N LYS A 232 1.59 -17.33 -6.31
CA LYS A 232 2.04 -17.98 -5.07
C LYS A 232 1.18 -17.60 -3.85
N GLU A 233 0.67 -16.38 -3.78
CA GLU A 233 -0.23 -15.96 -2.69
C GLU A 233 -1.55 -16.72 -2.75
N VAL A 234 -2.15 -16.83 -3.94
CA VAL A 234 -3.39 -17.59 -4.14
C VAL A 234 -3.17 -19.06 -3.78
N LEU A 235 -2.04 -19.66 -4.18
CA LEU A 235 -1.69 -21.03 -3.78
C LEU A 235 -1.58 -21.21 -2.27
N ARG A 236 -1.05 -20.22 -1.53
CA ARG A 236 -0.98 -20.27 -0.06
C ARG A 236 -2.36 -20.17 0.58
N ALA A 237 -3.23 -19.31 0.06
CA ALA A 237 -4.61 -19.24 0.52
C ALA A 237 -5.33 -20.57 0.32
N VAL A 238 -5.13 -21.21 -0.84
CA VAL A 238 -5.66 -22.55 -1.14
C VAL A 238 -5.10 -23.61 -0.19
N ASP A 239 -3.78 -23.67 0.02
CA ASP A 239 -3.17 -24.60 0.98
C ASP A 239 -3.76 -24.46 2.39
N ASN A 240 -3.93 -23.23 2.87
CA ASN A 240 -4.47 -22.95 4.19
C ASN A 240 -5.97 -23.30 4.30
N GLU A 241 -6.80 -22.85 3.35
CA GLU A 241 -8.25 -23.06 3.42
C GLU A 241 -8.65 -24.52 3.16
N TYR A 242 -7.90 -25.23 2.31
CA TYR A 242 -8.11 -26.66 2.09
C TYR A 242 -7.33 -27.54 3.08
N GLY A 243 -6.40 -26.99 3.88
CA GLY A 243 -5.56 -27.76 4.80
C GLY A 243 -4.71 -28.81 4.08
N LEU A 244 -4.02 -28.43 3.01
CA LEU A 244 -3.24 -29.38 2.18
C LEU A 244 -1.89 -29.75 2.79
N GLU A 245 -1.42 -28.96 3.75
CA GLU A 245 -0.16 -29.13 4.49
C GLU A 245 1.05 -29.20 3.56
N ILE A 246 1.15 -28.25 2.61
CA ILE A 246 2.26 -28.20 1.67
C ILE A 246 3.57 -27.85 2.39
N GLU A 247 4.57 -28.74 2.27
CA GLU A 247 5.88 -28.55 2.90
C GLU A 247 6.57 -27.23 2.51
N ASP A 248 7.21 -26.58 3.50
CA ASP A 248 7.95 -25.32 3.34
C ASP A 248 8.93 -25.29 2.15
N LYS A 249 9.58 -26.43 1.88
CA LYS A 249 10.53 -26.59 0.76
C LYS A 249 9.90 -26.35 -0.61
N ALA A 250 8.60 -26.59 -0.77
CA ALA A 250 7.90 -26.40 -2.04
C ALA A 250 7.67 -24.92 -2.36
N TRP A 251 7.52 -24.07 -1.34
CA TRP A 251 7.26 -22.63 -1.49
C TRP A 251 8.43 -21.82 -2.02
N ALA A 252 9.62 -22.42 -2.11
CA ALA A 252 10.80 -21.82 -2.72
C ALA A 252 10.59 -21.45 -4.21
N GLN A 253 9.75 -22.20 -4.94
CA GLN A 253 9.45 -21.95 -6.35
C GLN A 253 7.95 -22.11 -6.63
N THR A 254 7.32 -21.14 -7.28
CA THR A 254 5.87 -21.15 -7.60
C THR A 254 5.48 -22.42 -8.38
N GLN A 255 6.33 -22.88 -9.29
CA GLN A 255 6.12 -24.12 -10.07
C GLN A 255 6.05 -25.38 -9.18
N LYS A 256 6.92 -25.46 -8.15
CA LYS A 256 6.94 -26.58 -7.21
C LYS A 256 5.73 -26.54 -6.29
N ALA A 257 5.45 -25.37 -5.72
CA ALA A 257 4.28 -25.15 -4.88
C ALA A 257 2.97 -25.49 -5.63
N GLY A 258 2.77 -24.95 -6.83
CA GLY A 258 1.55 -25.17 -7.60
C GLY A 258 1.37 -26.63 -8.02
N ARG A 259 2.46 -27.35 -8.35
CA ARG A 259 2.40 -28.79 -8.59
C ARG A 259 1.98 -29.56 -7.33
N SER A 260 2.55 -29.24 -6.17
CA SER A 260 2.21 -29.92 -4.92
C SER A 260 0.76 -29.66 -4.51
N VAL A 261 0.28 -28.42 -4.63
CA VAL A 261 -1.13 -28.05 -4.39
C VAL A 261 -2.05 -28.84 -5.31
N LEU A 262 -1.81 -28.83 -6.63
CA LEU A 262 -2.65 -29.56 -7.59
C LEU A 262 -2.65 -31.07 -7.36
N ASN A 263 -1.51 -31.67 -7.00
CA ASN A 263 -1.44 -33.08 -6.65
C ASN A 263 -2.32 -33.40 -5.43
N LYS A 264 -2.21 -32.62 -4.36
CA LYS A 264 -3.00 -32.80 -3.13
C LYS A 264 -4.50 -32.59 -3.36
N LEU A 265 -4.88 -31.59 -4.16
CA LEU A 265 -6.27 -31.36 -4.54
C LEU A 265 -6.84 -32.53 -5.34
N ASN A 266 -6.08 -33.05 -6.30
CA ASN A 266 -6.52 -34.22 -7.08
C ASN A 266 -6.61 -35.50 -6.24
N GLU A 267 -5.67 -35.73 -5.30
CA GLU A 267 -5.75 -36.85 -4.35
C GLU A 267 -7.03 -36.78 -3.52
N ARG A 268 -7.43 -35.58 -3.09
CA ARG A 268 -8.65 -35.36 -2.32
C ARG A 268 -9.91 -35.59 -3.16
N ASN A 269 -9.95 -35.05 -4.38
CA ASN A 269 -11.10 -35.20 -5.29
C ASN A 269 -11.27 -36.64 -5.82
N GLN A 270 -10.26 -37.50 -5.72
CA GLN A 270 -10.36 -38.93 -6.05
C GLN A 270 -10.75 -39.81 -4.85
N GLY A 271 -10.75 -39.25 -3.63
CA GLY A 271 -11.13 -39.93 -2.39
C GLY A 271 -12.55 -39.63 -1.92
N GLU A 272 -13.28 -38.76 -2.61
CA GLU A 272 -14.73 -38.52 -2.50
C GLU A 272 -15.50 -39.37 -3.53
#